data_AF-A0A4Q1TM13-F1
#
_entry.id   AF-A0A4Q1TM13-F1
#
_cell.length_a   1.000
_cell.length_b   1.000
_cell.length_c   1.000
_cell.angle_alpha   90.00
_cell.angle_beta   90.00
_cell.angle_gamma   90.00
#
_symmetry.space_group_name_H-M   'P 1'
#
loop_
_entity.id
_entity.type
_entity.pdbx_description
1 polymer ?
#
loop_
_entity_poly.entity_id
_entity_poly.type
_entity_poly.pdbx_seq_one_letter_code
_entity_poly.pdbx_strand_id
1 'polypeptide(L)'
;MSTVAFSSQLSAIPELKFVDGRAAGLFVEALHLLRRYEETSTKHFLELAQAALEKSLTISPRELLPKFYLGITKSVLGEQDQKDAIRIFKEFSKSDIFFLRTAAKYNLAAAYVETYNLDRFPETIVELDALSKELTKDGIPLGQSGFVRALWECCGDQRVRVEPLYYLAEVTRDYLLIHLKIWRPRWKKKAEKEVREHVTQMLETLKGREAALKSHDQFLGGQRGEIWAWHRNNIGIIHAALAAIARRNNCSDIDAQADSAEMYFDLAHKSDPNFGSSRANLARLYFEIRANYGEAIQLFEEVSVGLEASDLAHFCLGQLYTIEQNQEKATEHFKSLKSMKEWGVDIDDWPAIRRKVAENLVKWNQTDAALLLLGKLLLENQADTELRNRIKALEQRR
;
A
#
# COMPACT_ATOMS: atom_id res chain seq x y z
N MET A 1 1.73 7.76 1.92
CA MET A 1 2.77 7.94 2.95
C MET A 1 2.99 9.42 3.25
N SER A 2 2.50 9.89 4.39
CA SER A 2 2.93 11.16 4.95
C SER A 2 4.39 11.02 5.39
N THR A 3 5.25 11.89 4.87
CA THR A 3 6.60 12.09 5.39
C THR A 3 6.48 12.33 6.89
N VAL A 4 7.18 11.53 7.69
CA VAL A 4 7.20 11.70 9.15
C VAL A 4 7.58 13.15 9.43
N ALA A 5 6.59 13.99 9.79
CA ALA A 5 6.82 15.38 10.11
C ALA A 5 7.53 15.40 11.45
N PHE A 6 8.84 15.30 11.37
CA PHE A 6 9.72 15.20 12.50
C PHE A 6 9.57 16.47 13.34
N SER A 7 9.20 16.29 14.61
CA SER A 7 8.90 17.41 15.51
C SER A 7 10.13 18.30 15.72
N SER A 8 9.91 19.52 16.22
CA SER A 8 10.95 20.44 16.71
C SER A 8 11.93 19.84 17.72
N GLN A 9 11.70 18.61 18.19
CA GLN A 9 12.56 17.87 19.10
C GLN A 9 13.84 17.36 18.40
N LEU A 10 13.86 17.15 17.07
CA LEU A 10 15.08 16.68 16.40
C LEU A 10 16.19 17.73 16.38
N SER A 11 15.85 19.02 16.32
CA SER A 11 16.85 20.10 16.40
C SER A 11 17.52 20.21 17.78
N ALA A 12 16.95 19.57 18.80
CA ALA A 12 17.55 19.51 20.13
C ALA A 12 18.59 18.40 20.27
N ILE A 13 18.61 17.41 19.37
CA ILE A 13 19.54 16.28 19.40
C ILE A 13 20.91 16.75 18.87
N PRO A 14 21.97 16.77 19.71
CA PRO A 14 23.28 17.27 19.31
C PRO A 14 23.85 16.58 18.06
N GLU A 15 23.60 15.27 17.93
CA GLU A 15 24.06 14.41 16.84
C GLU A 15 23.39 14.71 15.49
N LEU A 16 22.30 15.49 15.49
CA LEU A 16 21.54 15.88 14.29
C LEU A 16 21.73 17.36 13.93
N LYS A 17 22.64 18.07 14.61
CA LYS A 17 22.95 19.46 14.30
C LYS A 17 23.78 19.55 13.02
N PHE A 18 23.35 20.45 12.13
CA PHE A 18 24.06 20.75 10.90
C PHE A 18 25.40 21.44 11.20
N VAL A 19 26.43 21.01 10.48
CA VAL A 19 27.76 21.62 10.53
C VAL A 19 27.86 22.80 9.57
N ASP A 20 27.17 22.74 8.42
CA ASP A 20 27.17 23.78 7.39
C ASP A 20 25.79 24.45 7.26
N GLY A 21 25.75 25.78 7.40
CA GLY A 21 24.51 26.56 7.34
C GLY A 21 23.84 26.60 5.96
N ARG A 22 24.59 26.43 4.86
CA ARG A 22 24.01 26.33 3.51
C ARG A 22 23.36 24.98 3.29
N ALA A 23 23.98 23.90 3.76
CA ALA A 23 23.36 22.57 3.78
C ALA A 23 22.07 22.59 4.61
N ALA A 24 22.09 23.22 5.79
CA ALA A 24 20.89 23.41 6.62
C ALA A 24 19.78 24.17 5.87
N GLY A 25 20.11 25.24 5.14
CA GLY A 25 19.14 26.00 4.34
C GLY A 25 18.47 25.16 3.25
N LEU A 26 19.24 24.38 2.50
CA LEU A 26 18.73 23.48 1.46
C LEU A 26 17.86 22.35 2.06
N PHE A 27 18.22 21.84 3.23
CA PHE A 27 17.41 20.86 3.92
C PHE A 27 16.06 21.45 4.34
N VAL A 28 16.03 22.66 4.90
CA VAL A 28 14.77 23.35 5.26
C VAL A 28 13.90 23.60 4.03
N GLU A 29 14.50 24.00 2.90
CA GLU A 29 13.80 24.12 1.62
C GLU A 29 13.17 22.79 1.19
N ALA A 30 13.91 21.68 1.27
CA ALA A 30 13.37 20.35 0.99
C ALA A 30 12.20 19.98 1.89
N LEU A 31 12.24 20.28 3.19
CA LEU A 31 11.12 20.03 4.10
C LEU A 31 9.87 20.83 3.73
N HIS A 32 10.02 22.08 3.30
CA HIS A 32 8.91 22.87 2.81
C HIS A 32 8.29 22.26 1.54
N LEU A 33 9.13 21.78 0.62
CA LEU A 33 8.68 21.12 -0.61
C LEU A 33 7.95 19.79 -0.31
N LEU A 34 8.47 18.97 0.61
CA LEU A 34 7.80 17.75 1.06
C LEU A 34 6.44 18.05 1.69
N ARG A 35 6.35 19.10 2.52
CA ARG A 35 5.06 19.54 3.06
C ARG A 35 4.10 19.99 1.97
N ARG A 36 4.57 20.72 0.95
CA ARG A 36 3.73 21.09 -0.21
C ARG A 36 3.25 19.87 -0.98
N TYR A 37 4.11 18.85 -1.11
CA TYR A 37 3.69 17.57 -1.65
C TYR A 37 2.60 16.93 -0.79
N GLU A 38 2.72 16.87 0.53
CA GLU A 38 1.66 16.33 1.41
C GLU A 38 0.33 17.08 1.26
N GLU A 39 0.38 18.40 1.04
CA GLU A 39 -0.79 19.26 0.84
C GLU A 39 -1.45 19.08 -0.54
N THR A 40 -0.71 18.69 -1.57
CA THR A 40 -1.17 18.77 -2.98
C THR A 40 -1.03 17.47 -3.79
N SER A 41 -0.34 16.46 -3.24
CA SER A 41 0.09 15.22 -3.91
C SER A 41 0.77 15.44 -5.27
N THR A 42 1.40 16.60 -5.51
CA THR A 42 2.00 16.94 -6.81
C THR A 42 3.44 16.44 -6.89
N LYS A 43 3.70 15.50 -7.81
CA LYS A 43 5.02 14.87 -8.03
C LYS A 43 6.16 15.87 -8.20
N HIS A 44 5.93 17.00 -8.87
CA HIS A 44 6.93 18.04 -9.07
C HIS A 44 7.60 18.52 -7.76
N PHE A 45 6.84 18.62 -6.67
CA PHE A 45 7.42 19.01 -5.38
C PHE A 45 8.36 17.96 -4.78
N LEU A 46 8.10 16.67 -5.02
CA LEU A 46 9.02 15.60 -4.63
C LEU A 46 10.32 15.66 -5.43
N GLU A 47 10.24 15.90 -6.73
CA GLU A 47 11.42 16.02 -7.61
C GLU A 47 12.29 17.22 -7.18
N LEU A 48 11.68 18.36 -6.85
CA LEU A 48 12.38 19.51 -6.28
C LEU A 48 12.98 19.20 -4.91
N ALA A 49 12.24 18.51 -4.03
CA ALA A 49 12.74 18.12 -2.71
C ALA A 49 13.95 17.19 -2.81
N GLN A 50 13.91 16.20 -3.72
CA GLN A 50 15.04 15.32 -4.01
C GLN A 50 16.27 16.13 -4.45
N ALA A 51 16.10 17.03 -5.42
CA ALA A 51 17.20 17.85 -5.94
C ALA A 51 17.83 18.72 -4.82
N ALA A 52 17.01 19.31 -3.94
CA ALA A 52 17.49 20.08 -2.80
C ALA A 52 18.27 19.21 -1.79
N LEU A 53 17.78 18.00 -1.49
CA LEU A 53 18.45 17.05 -0.59
C LEU A 53 19.78 16.56 -1.16
N GLU A 54 19.84 16.23 -2.45
CA GLU A 54 21.07 15.83 -3.14
C GLU A 54 22.11 16.95 -3.16
N LYS A 55 21.67 18.20 -3.39
CA LYS A 55 22.54 19.38 -3.31
C LYS A 55 23.05 19.61 -1.88
N SER A 56 22.19 19.43 -0.87
CA SER A 56 22.61 19.49 0.55
C SER A 56 23.70 18.46 0.86
N LEU A 57 23.55 17.23 0.38
CA LEU A 57 24.51 16.15 0.59
C LEU A 57 25.81 16.34 -0.21
N THR A 58 25.76 17.06 -1.33
CA THR A 58 26.99 17.44 -2.06
C THR A 58 27.83 18.43 -1.25
N ILE A 59 27.19 19.35 -0.51
CA ILE A 59 27.87 20.32 0.36
C ILE A 59 28.38 19.65 1.65
N SER A 60 27.55 18.83 2.29
CA SER A 60 27.88 18.14 3.54
C SER A 60 27.46 16.66 3.48
N PRO A 61 28.32 15.77 2.95
CA PRO A 61 27.97 14.36 2.70
C PRO A 61 27.72 13.51 3.96
N ARG A 62 28.10 14.03 5.14
CA ARG A 62 27.99 13.33 6.43
C ARG A 62 26.70 13.65 7.18
N GLU A 63 25.89 14.58 6.69
CA GLU A 63 24.65 14.98 7.37
C GLU A 63 23.62 13.84 7.32
N LEU A 64 23.19 13.37 8.48
CA LEU A 64 22.30 12.22 8.61
C LEU A 64 20.88 12.55 8.16
N LEU A 65 20.37 13.74 8.50
CA LEU A 65 18.99 14.13 8.21
C LEU A 65 18.71 14.25 6.70
N PRO A 66 19.49 15.00 5.89
CA PRO A 66 19.25 15.07 4.47
C PRO A 66 19.31 13.69 3.79
N LYS A 67 20.23 12.83 4.22
CA LYS A 67 20.34 11.46 3.69
C LYS A 67 19.12 10.61 4.03
N PHE A 68 18.65 10.67 5.27
CA PHE A 68 17.47 9.93 5.70
C PHE A 68 16.21 10.39 4.94
N TYR A 69 15.99 11.70 4.83
CA TYR A 69 14.87 12.26 4.08
C TYR A 69 14.98 12.06 2.57
N LEU A 70 16.19 11.97 2.02
CA LEU A 70 16.38 11.54 0.64
C LEU A 70 15.87 10.11 0.44
N GLY A 71 16.10 9.23 1.42
CA GLY A 71 15.51 7.88 1.44
C GLY A 71 13.98 7.92 1.43
N ILE A 72 13.35 8.76 2.26
CA ILE A 72 11.87 8.91 2.26
C ILE A 72 11.38 9.44 0.90
N THR A 73 11.99 10.52 0.40
CA THR A 73 11.61 11.14 -0.88
C THR A 73 11.70 10.14 -2.03
N LYS A 74 12.81 9.39 -2.09
CA LYS A 74 13.03 8.29 -3.04
C LYS A 74 12.00 7.18 -2.91
N SER A 75 11.61 6.82 -1.67
CA SER A 75 10.58 5.82 -1.46
C SER A 75 9.21 6.26 -1.98
N VAL A 76 8.88 7.55 -1.85
CA VAL A 76 7.59 8.09 -2.32
C VAL A 76 7.59 8.27 -3.84
N LEU A 77 8.74 8.57 -4.44
CA LEU A 77 8.89 8.64 -5.91
C LEU A 77 8.79 7.26 -6.61
N GLY A 78 8.97 6.17 -5.87
CA GLY A 78 8.66 4.81 -6.30
C GLY A 78 9.82 4.05 -6.97
N GLU A 79 9.49 2.99 -7.72
CA GLU A 79 10.36 1.83 -7.99
C GLU A 79 11.82 2.08 -8.46
N GLN A 80 12.10 3.08 -9.30
CA GLN A 80 13.48 3.35 -9.73
C GLN A 80 14.36 3.80 -8.55
N ASP A 81 13.76 4.55 -7.63
CA ASP A 81 14.39 5.11 -6.44
C ASP A 81 14.18 4.23 -5.19
N GLN A 82 13.25 3.27 -5.27
CA GLN A 82 12.92 2.36 -4.18
C GLN A 82 14.09 1.50 -3.72
N LYS A 83 14.96 1.06 -4.65
CA LYS A 83 16.18 0.32 -4.31
C LYS A 83 17.15 1.17 -3.49
N ASP A 84 17.29 2.44 -3.84
CA ASP A 84 18.11 3.39 -3.11
C ASP A 84 17.51 3.71 -1.74
N ALA A 85 16.20 3.91 -1.67
CA ALA A 85 15.47 4.11 -0.42
C ALA A 85 15.66 2.93 0.54
N ILE A 86 15.45 1.69 0.07
CA ILE A 86 15.69 0.47 0.85
C ILE A 86 17.14 0.39 1.34
N ARG A 87 18.12 0.75 0.50
CA ARG A 87 19.54 0.79 0.92
C ARG A 87 19.75 1.80 2.05
N ILE A 88 19.20 3.00 1.92
CA ILE A 88 19.29 4.05 2.94
C ILE A 88 18.63 3.58 4.25
N PHE A 89 17.42 3.04 4.21
CA PHE A 89 16.73 2.58 5.42
C PHE A 89 17.44 1.41 6.10
N LYS A 90 18.07 0.48 5.35
CA LYS A 90 18.90 -0.59 5.92
C LYS A 90 20.15 -0.09 6.64
N GLU A 91 20.69 1.05 6.20
CA GLU A 91 21.79 1.71 6.90
C GLU A 91 21.31 2.31 8.21
N PHE A 92 20.24 3.12 8.16
CA PHE A 92 19.73 3.80 9.35
C PHE A 92 19.04 2.87 10.35
N SER A 93 18.51 1.70 9.93
CA SER A 93 17.94 0.71 10.85
C SER A 93 18.96 0.08 11.81
N LYS A 94 20.25 0.35 11.58
CA LYS A 94 21.38 -0.04 12.45
C LYS A 94 21.96 1.14 13.24
N SER A 95 21.37 2.33 13.14
CA SER A 95 21.85 3.53 13.82
C SER A 95 21.74 3.41 15.34
N ASP A 96 22.71 3.97 16.07
CA ASP A 96 22.63 4.11 17.53
C ASP A 96 21.63 5.20 17.93
N ILE A 97 21.30 6.13 17.01
CA ILE A 97 20.30 7.15 17.21
C ILE A 97 18.92 6.48 17.15
N PHE A 98 18.32 6.24 18.33
CA PHE A 98 17.02 5.59 18.51
C PHE A 98 15.97 6.04 17.50
N PHE A 99 15.93 7.34 17.27
CA PHE A 99 14.94 7.99 16.45
C PHE A 99 15.08 7.64 14.95
N LEU A 100 16.30 7.77 14.42
CA LEU A 100 16.57 7.40 13.03
C LEU A 100 16.42 5.89 12.83
N ARG A 101 16.83 5.09 13.82
CA ARG A 101 16.70 3.63 13.78
C ARG A 101 15.25 3.18 13.69
N THR A 102 14.40 3.66 14.59
CA THR A 102 12.98 3.25 14.64
C THR A 102 12.22 3.74 13.43
N ALA A 103 12.43 4.99 12.99
CA ALA A 103 11.85 5.51 11.77
C ALA A 103 12.33 4.73 10.52
N ALA A 104 13.62 4.37 10.45
CA ALA A 104 14.16 3.58 9.35
C ALA A 104 13.56 2.17 9.28
N LYS A 105 13.39 1.49 10.41
CA LYS A 105 12.75 0.16 10.47
C LYS A 105 11.33 0.21 9.92
N TYR A 106 10.54 1.23 10.31
CA TYR A 106 9.20 1.42 9.77
C TYR A 106 9.22 1.73 8.26
N ASN A 107 10.02 2.70 7.83
CA ASN A 107 10.08 3.09 6.41
C ASN A 107 10.62 1.96 5.52
N LEU A 108 11.49 1.10 6.04
CA LEU A 108 11.91 -0.12 5.34
C LEU A 108 10.73 -1.08 5.14
N ALA A 109 9.89 -1.28 6.16
CA ALA A 109 8.69 -2.10 6.06
C ALA A 109 7.69 -1.52 5.06
N ALA A 110 7.43 -0.21 5.13
CA ALA A 110 6.58 0.49 4.17
C ALA A 110 7.13 0.36 2.75
N ALA A 111 8.44 0.46 2.57
CA ALA A 111 9.09 0.28 1.28
C ALA A 111 8.91 -1.15 0.70
N TYR A 112 8.83 -2.17 1.56
CA TYR A 112 8.52 -3.54 1.13
C TYR A 112 7.03 -3.74 0.80
N VAL A 113 6.14 -2.97 1.42
CA VAL A 113 4.72 -2.91 1.03
C VAL A 113 4.57 -2.32 -0.37
N GLU A 114 5.23 -1.19 -0.66
CA GLU A 114 5.15 -0.52 -1.97
C GLU A 114 5.68 -1.41 -3.11
N THR A 115 6.77 -2.15 -2.88
CA THR A 115 7.30 -3.11 -3.87
C THR A 115 6.50 -4.41 -3.93
N TYR A 116 5.48 -4.57 -3.09
CA TYR A 116 4.68 -5.76 -2.93
C TYR A 116 5.53 -7.07 -2.86
N ASN A 117 6.68 -7.00 -2.20
CA ASN A 117 7.62 -8.11 -2.14
C ASN A 117 7.17 -9.18 -1.12
N LEU A 118 6.31 -10.09 -1.57
CA LEU A 118 5.69 -11.13 -0.73
C LEU A 118 6.70 -12.03 0.00
N ASP A 119 7.89 -12.23 -0.57
CA ASP A 119 8.92 -13.08 0.04
C ASP A 119 9.54 -12.40 1.28
N ARG A 120 9.47 -11.07 1.35
CA ARG A 120 9.94 -10.28 2.50
C ARG A 120 8.88 -10.09 3.57
N PHE A 121 7.61 -10.39 3.31
CA PHE A 121 6.53 -10.13 4.27
C PHE A 121 6.75 -10.84 5.62
N PRO A 122 7.11 -12.13 5.69
CA PRO A 122 7.33 -12.81 6.97
C PRO A 122 8.44 -12.15 7.81
N GLU A 123 9.57 -11.82 7.19
CA GLU A 123 10.71 -11.15 7.85
C GLU A 123 10.30 -9.75 8.34
N THR A 124 9.58 -9.01 7.50
CA THR A 124 9.11 -7.65 7.80
C THR A 124 8.12 -7.63 8.97
N ILE A 125 7.24 -8.63 9.06
CA ILE A 125 6.32 -8.78 10.21
C ILE A 125 7.10 -8.94 11.52
N VAL A 126 8.16 -9.76 11.52
CA VAL A 126 9.02 -9.95 12.70
C VAL A 126 9.76 -8.65 13.07
N GLU A 127 10.24 -7.91 12.07
CA GLU A 127 10.89 -6.61 12.29
C GLU A 127 9.92 -5.57 12.87
N LEU A 128 8.67 -5.53 12.40
CA LEU A 128 7.62 -4.66 12.94
C LEU A 128 7.20 -5.06 14.36
N ASP A 129 7.09 -6.37 14.66
CA ASP A 129 6.85 -6.86 16.03
C ASP A 129 7.98 -6.42 16.99
N ALA A 130 9.23 -6.49 16.53
CA ALA A 130 10.38 -6.04 17.30
C ALA A 130 10.37 -4.51 17.49
N LEU A 131 10.00 -3.76 16.44
CA LEU A 131 9.85 -2.31 16.49
C LEU A 131 8.77 -1.90 17.50
N SER A 132 7.58 -2.48 17.47
CA SER A 132 6.50 -2.17 18.42
C SER A 132 6.93 -2.40 19.88
N LYS A 133 7.68 -3.48 20.14
CA LYS A 133 8.26 -3.75 21.47
C LYS A 133 9.31 -2.72 21.87
N GLU A 134 10.21 -2.36 20.95
CA GLU A 134 11.23 -1.31 21.17
C GLU A 134 10.58 0.03 21.48
N LEU A 135 9.56 0.44 20.70
CA LEU A 135 8.81 1.68 20.92
C LEU A 135 8.10 1.71 22.28
N THR A 136 7.52 0.59 22.70
CA THR A 136 6.83 0.50 24.01
C THR A 136 7.80 0.53 25.19
N LYS A 137 8.99 -0.04 25.01
CA LYS A 137 10.02 -0.14 26.05
C LYS A 137 10.81 1.18 26.21
N ASP A 138 11.24 1.74 25.09
CA ASP A 138 12.22 2.83 25.06
C ASP A 138 11.56 4.19 24.72
N GLY A 139 10.29 4.19 24.26
CA GLY A 139 9.48 5.39 24.03
C GLY A 139 8.67 5.85 25.24
N ILE A 140 7.92 6.94 25.07
CA ILE A 140 6.91 7.36 26.05
C ILE A 140 5.79 6.29 26.08
N PRO A 141 5.33 5.84 27.28
CA PRO A 141 4.21 4.92 27.38
C PRO A 141 2.95 5.45 26.68
N LEU A 142 2.29 4.58 25.91
CA LEU A 142 1.10 4.95 25.12
C LEU A 142 -0.03 5.49 26.01
N GLY A 143 -0.69 6.54 25.55
CA GLY A 143 -1.92 7.05 26.17
C GLY A 143 -1.75 7.86 27.45
N GLN A 144 -0.52 8.29 27.80
CA GLN A 144 -0.32 9.16 28.95
C GLN A 144 -1.02 10.51 28.79
N SER A 145 -1.62 11.01 29.88
CA SER A 145 -2.24 12.33 29.88
C SER A 145 -1.22 13.43 29.62
N GLY A 146 -1.65 14.51 28.96
CA GLY A 146 -0.79 15.66 28.67
C GLY A 146 -0.11 16.26 29.91
N PHE A 147 -0.74 16.15 31.08
CA PHE A 147 -0.18 16.60 32.35
C PHE A 147 0.98 15.72 32.84
N VAL A 148 0.77 14.40 32.91
CA VAL A 148 1.81 13.44 33.32
C VAL A 148 3.03 13.58 32.40
N ARG A 149 2.75 13.77 31.11
CA ARG A 149 3.75 14.02 30.08
C ARG A 149 4.52 15.33 30.29
N ALA A 150 3.83 16.45 30.51
CA ALA A 150 4.49 17.73 30.76
C ALA A 150 5.41 17.65 31.99
N LEU A 151 5.01 16.88 33.01
CA LEU A 151 5.86 16.56 34.16
C LEU A 151 7.13 15.80 33.78
N TRP A 152 7.04 14.77 32.94
CA TRP A 152 8.22 14.05 32.45
C TRP A 152 9.15 14.93 31.62
N GLU A 153 8.60 15.73 30.71
CA GLU A 153 9.37 16.68 29.88
C GLU A 153 10.08 17.74 30.75
N CYS A 154 9.41 18.29 31.76
CA CYS A 154 10.00 19.21 32.73
C CYS A 154 11.11 18.56 33.58
N CYS A 155 11.02 17.25 33.84
CA CYS A 155 12.04 16.48 34.55
C CYS A 155 13.20 16.02 33.66
N GLY A 156 13.27 16.50 32.41
CA GLY A 156 14.36 16.18 31.48
C GLY A 156 14.24 14.81 30.81
N ASP A 157 13.05 14.20 30.81
CA ASP A 157 12.80 12.99 30.04
C ASP A 157 12.89 13.29 28.54
N GLN A 158 13.90 12.70 27.88
CA GLN A 158 14.14 12.87 26.44
C GLN A 158 13.42 11.82 25.59
N ARG A 159 12.59 10.95 26.17
CA ARG A 159 11.81 9.99 25.40
C ARG A 159 10.86 10.72 24.46
N VAL A 160 10.73 10.18 23.24
CA VAL A 160 9.98 10.81 22.14
C VAL A 160 8.56 10.27 22.09
N ARG A 161 7.62 11.05 21.55
CA ARG A 161 6.29 10.54 21.19
C ARG A 161 6.47 9.41 20.17
N VAL A 162 5.99 8.23 20.53
CA VAL A 162 6.07 7.04 19.68
C VAL A 162 4.71 6.61 19.17
N GLU A 163 3.61 7.17 19.67
CA GLU A 163 2.24 6.74 19.35
C GLU A 163 1.98 6.71 17.84
N PRO A 164 2.31 7.75 17.04
CA PRO A 164 2.10 7.70 15.60
C PRO A 164 2.89 6.56 14.94
N LEU A 165 4.18 6.45 15.26
CA LEU A 165 5.06 5.44 14.67
C LEU A 165 4.67 4.02 15.10
N TYR A 166 4.24 3.85 16.34
CA TYR A 166 3.72 2.60 16.89
C TYR A 166 2.48 2.16 16.10
N TYR A 167 1.49 3.04 15.96
CA TYR A 167 0.27 2.67 15.24
C TYR A 167 0.50 2.49 13.75
N LEU A 168 1.37 3.27 13.12
CA LEU A 168 1.80 3.04 11.74
C LEU A 168 2.45 1.66 11.57
N ALA A 169 3.34 1.25 12.49
CA ALA A 169 3.94 -0.08 12.50
C ALA A 169 2.89 -1.19 12.66
N GLU A 170 1.95 -1.02 13.60
CA GLU A 170 0.88 -1.98 13.87
C GLU A 170 -0.08 -2.15 12.67
N VAL A 171 -0.55 -1.06 12.05
CA VAL A 171 -1.46 -1.16 10.89
C VAL A 171 -0.76 -1.67 9.64
N THR A 172 0.54 -1.37 9.47
CA THR A 172 1.37 -1.94 8.38
C THR A 172 1.57 -3.44 8.59
N ARG A 173 1.84 -3.86 9.83
CA ARG A 173 1.96 -5.27 10.19
C ARG A 173 0.68 -6.04 9.91
N ASP A 174 -0.48 -5.47 10.27
CA ASP A 174 -1.78 -6.08 9.96
C ASP A 174 -1.97 -6.25 8.45
N TYR A 175 -1.64 -5.21 7.68
CA TYR A 175 -1.72 -5.28 6.22
C TYR A 175 -0.91 -6.46 5.67
N LEU A 176 0.35 -6.60 6.11
CA LEU A 176 1.21 -7.71 5.69
C LEU A 176 0.63 -9.08 6.06
N LEU A 177 0.13 -9.22 7.30
CA LEU A 177 -0.50 -10.45 7.78
C LEU A 177 -1.76 -10.79 6.99
N ILE A 178 -2.64 -9.81 6.75
CA ILE A 178 -3.85 -9.96 5.94
C ILE A 178 -3.46 -10.39 4.53
N HIS A 179 -2.49 -9.74 3.92
CA HIS A 179 -2.08 -10.06 2.56
C HIS A 179 -1.52 -11.48 2.42
N LEU A 180 -0.68 -11.89 3.38
CA LEU A 180 -0.05 -13.20 3.40
C LEU A 180 -1.04 -14.34 3.70
N LYS A 181 -1.89 -14.16 4.72
CA LYS A 181 -2.72 -15.22 5.31
C LYS A 181 -4.16 -15.24 4.82
N ILE A 182 -4.68 -14.12 4.33
CA ILE A 182 -6.08 -13.98 3.93
C ILE A 182 -6.17 -13.67 2.43
N TRP A 183 -5.60 -12.55 2.00
CA TRP A 183 -5.78 -12.02 0.65
C TRP A 183 -5.25 -12.95 -0.42
N ARG A 184 -3.96 -13.31 -0.37
CA ARG A 184 -3.31 -14.15 -1.39
C ARG A 184 -3.98 -15.54 -1.52
N PRO A 185 -4.27 -16.27 -0.42
CA PRO A 185 -4.91 -17.57 -0.51
C PRO A 185 -6.42 -17.54 -0.78
N ARG A 186 -7.11 -16.39 -0.74
CA ARG A 186 -8.59 -16.31 -0.84
C ARG A 186 -9.20 -17.09 -2.01
N TRP A 187 -8.52 -17.12 -3.16
CA TRP A 187 -8.99 -17.82 -4.36
C TRP A 187 -8.67 -19.33 -4.36
N LYS A 188 -7.89 -19.85 -3.40
CA LYS A 188 -7.52 -21.27 -3.30
C LYS A 188 -8.53 -22.04 -2.45
N LYS A 189 -9.28 -22.97 -3.06
CA LYS A 189 -10.29 -23.78 -2.37
C LYS A 189 -9.72 -24.56 -1.16
N LYS A 190 -8.52 -25.13 -1.30
CA LYS A 190 -7.85 -25.89 -0.23
C LYS A 190 -7.49 -25.05 1.00
N ALA A 191 -7.35 -23.73 0.86
CA ALA A 191 -6.98 -22.83 1.94
C ALA A 191 -8.17 -22.18 2.65
N GLU A 192 -9.42 -22.48 2.24
CA GLU A 192 -10.59 -21.74 2.73
C GLU A 192 -10.74 -21.77 4.26
N LYS A 193 -10.57 -22.95 4.86
CA LYS A 193 -10.70 -23.12 6.31
C LYS A 193 -9.68 -22.25 7.06
N GLU A 194 -8.41 -22.34 6.68
CA GLU A 194 -7.32 -21.54 7.25
C GLU A 194 -7.56 -20.04 7.07
N VAL A 195 -8.04 -19.62 5.88
CA VAL A 195 -8.38 -18.22 5.62
C VAL A 195 -9.49 -17.74 6.54
N ARG A 196 -10.57 -18.51 6.73
CA ARG A 196 -11.67 -18.12 7.62
C ARG A 196 -11.24 -18.03 9.09
N GLU A 197 -10.38 -18.93 9.54
CA GLU A 197 -9.78 -18.88 10.88
C GLU A 197 -8.97 -17.59 11.07
N HIS A 198 -8.11 -17.25 10.11
CA HIS A 198 -7.33 -16.02 10.14
C HIS A 198 -8.19 -14.76 10.04
N VAL A 199 -9.28 -14.77 9.27
CA VAL A 199 -10.24 -13.66 9.20
C VAL A 199 -10.85 -13.38 10.57
N THR A 200 -11.35 -14.41 11.27
CA THR A 200 -11.94 -14.25 12.61
C THR A 200 -10.94 -13.67 13.59
N GLN A 201 -9.71 -14.21 13.61
CA GLN A 201 -8.64 -13.71 14.48
C GLN A 201 -8.28 -12.24 14.17
N MET A 202 -8.19 -11.89 12.89
CA MET A 202 -7.78 -10.55 12.48
C MET A 202 -8.87 -9.51 12.73
N LEU A 203 -10.15 -9.84 12.52
CA LEU A 203 -11.25 -8.93 12.83
C LEU A 203 -11.32 -8.62 14.33
N GLU A 204 -11.10 -9.61 15.20
CA GLU A 204 -11.05 -9.37 16.65
C GLU A 204 -9.83 -8.49 17.03
N THR A 205 -8.67 -8.74 16.41
CA THR A 205 -7.47 -7.91 16.60
C THR A 205 -7.72 -6.47 16.18
N LEU A 206 -8.32 -6.27 15.00
CA LEU A 206 -8.64 -4.94 14.46
C LEU A 206 -9.69 -4.23 15.33
N LYS A 207 -10.70 -4.93 15.83
CA LYS A 207 -11.69 -4.35 16.76
C LYS A 207 -11.04 -3.85 18.06
N GLY A 208 -10.14 -4.64 18.66
CA GLY A 208 -9.37 -4.21 19.82
C GLY A 208 -8.48 -3.00 19.50
N ARG A 209 -7.87 -2.99 18.30
CA ARG A 209 -7.05 -1.87 17.83
C ARG A 209 -7.86 -0.60 17.60
N GLU A 210 -9.07 -0.71 17.07
CA GLU A 210 -9.97 0.43 16.87
C GLU A 210 -10.29 1.13 18.19
N ALA A 211 -10.55 0.36 19.25
CA ALA A 211 -10.79 0.91 20.59
C ALA A 211 -9.55 1.65 21.12
N ALA A 212 -8.35 1.08 20.95
CA ALA A 212 -7.10 1.71 21.35
C ALA A 212 -6.77 2.98 20.54
N LEU A 213 -7.04 2.96 19.23
CA LEU A 213 -6.90 4.14 18.37
C LEU A 213 -7.84 5.26 18.82
N LYS A 214 -9.10 4.94 19.15
CA LYS A 214 -10.05 5.92 19.71
C LYS A 214 -9.56 6.53 21.01
N SER A 215 -8.99 5.73 21.93
CA SER A 215 -8.45 6.27 23.18
C SER A 215 -7.20 7.13 22.98
N HIS A 216 -6.44 6.90 21.91
CA HIS A 216 -5.19 7.61 21.64
C HIS A 216 -5.28 8.64 20.51
N ASP A 217 -6.49 8.92 19.99
CA ASP A 217 -6.71 9.71 18.77
C ASP A 217 -6.06 11.10 18.82
N GLN A 218 -6.13 11.75 19.98
CA GLN A 218 -5.52 13.08 20.23
C GLN A 218 -3.98 13.08 20.18
N PHE A 219 -3.34 11.92 20.28
CA PHE A 219 -1.88 11.79 20.31
C PHE A 219 -1.27 11.46 18.95
N LEU A 220 -2.09 11.12 17.95
CA LEU A 220 -1.64 10.69 16.62
C LEU A 220 -1.08 11.83 15.77
N GLY A 221 -1.39 13.09 16.11
CA GLY A 221 -0.87 14.27 15.41
C GLY A 221 -1.24 14.31 13.94
N GLY A 222 -0.32 14.77 13.08
CA GLY A 222 -0.54 14.86 11.63
C GLY A 222 -0.75 13.51 10.93
N GLN A 223 -0.30 12.41 11.54
CA GLN A 223 -0.41 11.06 10.99
C GLN A 223 -1.75 10.39 11.29
N ARG A 224 -2.65 11.07 12.02
CA ARG A 224 -3.96 10.55 12.41
C ARG A 224 -4.77 10.06 11.20
N GLY A 225 -4.83 10.83 10.13
CA GLY A 225 -5.59 10.49 8.92
C GLY A 225 -5.11 9.18 8.29
N GLU A 226 -3.81 9.10 8.01
CA GLU A 226 -3.16 7.93 7.41
C GLU A 226 -3.34 6.66 8.26
N ILE A 227 -3.12 6.75 9.59
CA ILE A 227 -3.29 5.60 10.50
C ILE A 227 -4.72 5.06 10.44
N TRP A 228 -5.72 5.94 10.50
CA TRP A 228 -7.13 5.54 10.38
C TRP A 228 -7.46 5.00 8.98
N ALA A 229 -6.86 5.55 7.93
CA ALA A 229 -7.03 5.08 6.56
C ALA A 229 -6.52 3.64 6.40
N TRP A 230 -5.29 3.36 6.84
CA TRP A 230 -4.72 2.02 6.85
C TRP A 230 -5.57 1.03 7.65
N HIS A 231 -5.98 1.41 8.87
CA HIS A 231 -6.79 0.55 9.73
C HIS A 231 -8.11 0.14 9.06
N ARG A 232 -8.83 1.12 8.49
CA ARG A 232 -10.11 0.88 7.80
C ARG A 232 -9.91 0.09 6.51
N ASN A 233 -8.87 0.40 5.75
CA ASN A 233 -8.53 -0.34 4.53
C ASN A 233 -8.23 -1.82 4.82
N ASN A 234 -7.54 -2.13 5.92
CA ASN A 234 -7.30 -3.51 6.35
C ASN A 234 -8.61 -4.26 6.62
N ILE A 235 -9.59 -3.63 7.27
CA ILE A 235 -10.91 -4.22 7.48
C ILE A 235 -11.62 -4.43 6.13
N GLY A 236 -11.57 -3.45 5.23
CA GLY A 236 -12.12 -3.55 3.88
C GLY A 236 -11.54 -4.71 3.07
N ILE A 237 -10.21 -4.92 3.11
CA ILE A 237 -9.54 -6.04 2.44
C ILE A 237 -10.04 -7.39 2.96
N ILE A 238 -10.28 -7.51 4.27
CA ILE A 238 -10.83 -8.74 4.87
C ILE A 238 -12.24 -9.03 4.34
N HIS A 239 -13.12 -8.03 4.33
CA HIS A 239 -14.47 -8.19 3.79
C HIS A 239 -14.47 -8.48 2.28
N ALA A 240 -13.59 -7.84 1.50
CA ALA A 240 -13.41 -8.17 0.10
C ALA A 240 -12.91 -9.62 -0.10
N ALA A 241 -12.08 -10.12 0.81
CA ALA A 241 -11.65 -11.52 0.80
C ALA A 241 -12.79 -12.49 1.13
N LEU A 242 -13.65 -12.14 2.09
CA LEU A 242 -14.87 -12.90 2.40
C LEU A 242 -15.83 -12.92 1.21
N ALA A 243 -16.05 -11.78 0.55
CA ALA A 243 -16.86 -11.68 -0.66
C ALA A 243 -16.30 -12.54 -1.80
N ALA A 244 -14.96 -12.58 -1.97
CA ALA A 244 -14.30 -13.46 -2.94
C ALA A 244 -14.56 -14.95 -2.65
N ILE A 245 -14.49 -15.37 -1.38
CA ILE A 245 -14.76 -16.74 -0.96
C ILE A 245 -16.23 -17.09 -1.19
N ALA A 246 -17.14 -16.20 -0.78
CA ALA A 246 -18.58 -16.33 -1.01
C ALA A 246 -18.89 -16.49 -2.51
N ARG A 247 -18.30 -15.64 -3.36
CA ARG A 247 -18.48 -15.66 -4.81
C ARG A 247 -17.99 -16.96 -5.44
N ARG A 248 -16.83 -17.45 -5.02
CA ARG A 248 -16.30 -18.75 -5.47
C ARG A 248 -17.23 -19.90 -5.10
N ASN A 249 -17.85 -19.83 -3.93
CA ASN A 249 -18.71 -20.89 -3.40
C ASN A 249 -20.19 -20.70 -3.76
N ASN A 250 -20.52 -19.66 -4.54
CA ASN A 250 -21.89 -19.29 -4.90
C ASN A 250 -22.81 -19.11 -3.68
N CYS A 251 -22.29 -18.46 -2.64
CA CYS A 251 -23.01 -18.17 -1.40
C CYS A 251 -23.80 -16.85 -1.51
N SER A 252 -24.85 -16.69 -0.70
CA SER A 252 -25.72 -15.50 -0.73
C SER A 252 -25.14 -14.28 0.00
N ASP A 253 -24.01 -14.42 0.70
CA ASP A 253 -23.37 -13.36 1.48
C ASP A 253 -22.43 -12.47 0.66
N ILE A 254 -22.32 -12.67 -0.65
CA ILE A 254 -21.44 -11.90 -1.54
C ILE A 254 -21.68 -10.40 -1.38
N ASP A 255 -22.94 -9.97 -1.52
CA ASP A 255 -23.29 -8.54 -1.52
C ASP A 255 -23.08 -7.93 -0.13
N ALA A 256 -23.50 -8.60 0.94
CA ALA A 256 -23.29 -8.10 2.30
C ALA A 256 -21.79 -7.91 2.65
N GLN A 257 -20.94 -8.83 2.20
CA GLN A 257 -19.48 -8.69 2.39
C GLN A 257 -18.89 -7.63 1.45
N ALA A 258 -19.38 -7.50 0.22
CA ALA A 258 -18.95 -6.46 -0.70
C ALA A 258 -19.36 -5.06 -0.20
N ASP A 259 -20.58 -4.88 0.28
CA ASP A 259 -21.08 -3.63 0.87
C ASP A 259 -20.25 -3.23 2.10
N SER A 260 -19.90 -4.20 2.94
CA SER A 260 -19.01 -3.96 4.09
C SER A 260 -17.63 -3.49 3.62
N ALA A 261 -17.05 -4.15 2.61
CA ALA A 261 -15.76 -3.76 2.06
C ALA A 261 -15.77 -2.34 1.48
N GLU A 262 -16.79 -2.02 0.68
CA GLU A 262 -17.01 -0.70 0.09
C GLU A 262 -17.10 0.38 1.16
N MET A 263 -17.95 0.18 2.18
CA MET A 263 -18.07 1.10 3.31
C MET A 263 -16.72 1.39 3.96
N TYR A 264 -15.89 0.37 4.19
CA TYR A 264 -14.58 0.56 4.84
C TYR A 264 -13.56 1.22 3.92
N PHE A 265 -13.58 0.98 2.61
CA PHE A 265 -12.74 1.71 1.66
C PHE A 265 -13.13 3.19 1.60
N ASP A 266 -14.43 3.50 1.61
CA ASP A 266 -14.91 4.88 1.68
C ASP A 266 -14.53 5.56 3.00
N LEU A 267 -14.63 4.85 4.12
CA LEU A 267 -14.19 5.38 5.42
C LEU A 267 -12.67 5.58 5.44
N ALA A 268 -11.89 4.75 4.76
CA ALA A 268 -10.44 4.93 4.63
C ALA A 268 -10.12 6.20 3.84
N HIS A 269 -10.76 6.38 2.68
CA HIS A 269 -10.62 7.58 1.86
C HIS A 269 -11.06 8.86 2.60
N LYS A 270 -12.13 8.79 3.41
CA LYS A 270 -12.56 9.91 4.27
C LYS A 270 -11.57 10.25 5.38
N SER A 271 -10.79 9.28 5.87
CA SER A 271 -9.74 9.54 6.86
C SER A 271 -8.55 10.27 6.25
N ASP A 272 -8.19 9.89 5.03
CA ASP A 272 -7.09 10.44 4.27
C ASP A 272 -7.41 10.36 2.76
N PRO A 273 -7.85 11.47 2.14
CA PRO A 273 -8.15 11.51 0.72
C PRO A 273 -6.95 11.20 -0.18
N ASN A 274 -5.72 11.38 0.32
CA ASN A 274 -4.49 11.10 -0.41
C ASN A 274 -4.05 9.64 -0.28
N PHE A 275 -4.75 8.81 0.51
CA PHE A 275 -4.48 7.39 0.66
C PHE A 275 -5.01 6.59 -0.54
N GLY A 276 -4.20 6.50 -1.59
CA GLY A 276 -4.58 5.96 -2.91
C GLY A 276 -5.02 4.49 -2.87
N SER A 277 -4.47 3.69 -1.96
CA SER A 277 -4.79 2.26 -1.80
C SER A 277 -6.28 2.01 -1.59
N SER A 278 -7.00 2.90 -0.91
CA SER A 278 -8.44 2.74 -0.64
C SER A 278 -9.27 2.73 -1.92
N ARG A 279 -9.03 3.70 -2.82
CA ARG A 279 -9.74 3.82 -4.11
C ARG A 279 -9.34 2.69 -5.06
N ALA A 280 -8.06 2.32 -5.07
CA ALA A 280 -7.59 1.18 -5.86
C ALA A 280 -8.24 -0.15 -5.41
N ASN A 281 -8.38 -0.37 -4.10
CA ASN A 281 -9.04 -1.56 -3.57
C ASN A 281 -10.55 -1.55 -3.80
N LEU A 282 -11.19 -0.37 -3.78
CA LEU A 282 -12.60 -0.22 -4.16
C LEU A 282 -12.83 -0.54 -5.65
N ALA A 283 -12.01 0.03 -6.54
CA ALA A 283 -12.07 -0.27 -7.97
C ALA A 283 -11.92 -1.76 -8.25
N ARG A 284 -11.01 -2.41 -7.51
CA ARG A 284 -10.78 -3.84 -7.57
C ARG A 284 -11.96 -4.67 -7.03
N LEU A 285 -12.66 -4.19 -6.01
CA LEU A 285 -13.89 -4.82 -5.52
C LEU A 285 -14.97 -4.81 -6.62
N TYR A 286 -15.18 -3.67 -7.28
CA TYR A 286 -16.09 -3.58 -8.42
C TYR A 286 -15.69 -4.49 -9.57
N PHE A 287 -14.39 -4.54 -9.87
CA PHE A 287 -13.87 -5.38 -10.93
C PHE A 287 -13.98 -6.88 -10.63
N GLU A 288 -13.34 -7.35 -9.56
CA GLU A 288 -13.18 -8.78 -9.27
C GLU A 288 -14.48 -9.41 -8.71
N ILE A 289 -15.25 -8.65 -7.91
CA ILE A 289 -16.35 -9.21 -7.12
C ILE A 289 -17.71 -8.83 -7.68
N ARG A 290 -17.97 -7.56 -7.97
CA ARG A 290 -19.28 -7.11 -8.50
C ARG A 290 -19.42 -7.28 -10.00
N ALA A 291 -18.30 -7.44 -10.72
CA ALA A 291 -18.25 -7.38 -12.19
C ALA A 291 -18.86 -6.08 -12.75
N ASN A 292 -18.76 -4.98 -11.98
CA ASN A 292 -19.14 -3.65 -12.46
C ASN A 292 -17.92 -2.99 -13.12
N TYR A 293 -17.71 -3.26 -14.40
CA TYR A 293 -16.53 -2.80 -15.12
C TYR A 293 -16.51 -1.28 -15.32
N GLY A 294 -17.67 -0.64 -15.47
CA GLY A 294 -17.75 0.82 -15.67
C GLY A 294 -17.26 1.59 -14.44
N GLU A 295 -17.76 1.26 -13.26
CA GLU A 295 -17.31 1.89 -12.01
C GLU A 295 -15.84 1.56 -11.71
N ALA A 296 -15.40 0.32 -12.01
CA ALA A 296 -14.00 -0.06 -11.86
C ALA A 296 -13.07 0.77 -12.76
N ILE A 297 -13.43 0.99 -14.03
CA ILE A 297 -12.64 1.81 -14.96
C ILE A 297 -12.53 3.24 -14.42
N GLN A 298 -13.66 3.86 -14.06
CA GLN A 298 -13.66 5.24 -13.55
C GLN A 298 -12.71 5.41 -12.36
N LEU A 299 -12.81 4.52 -11.37
CA LEU A 299 -11.97 4.61 -10.17
C LEU A 299 -10.50 4.30 -10.47
N PHE A 300 -10.19 3.35 -11.36
CA PHE A 300 -8.79 3.11 -11.72
C PHE A 300 -8.20 4.24 -12.55
N GLU A 301 -8.99 4.93 -13.39
CA GLU A 301 -8.53 6.14 -14.07
C GLU A 301 -8.16 7.24 -13.06
N GLU A 302 -9.00 7.46 -12.04
CA GLU A 302 -8.69 8.36 -10.91
C GLU A 302 -7.39 7.96 -10.18
N VAL A 303 -7.16 6.66 -9.95
CA VAL A 303 -5.94 6.19 -9.26
C VAL A 303 -4.70 6.29 -10.17
N SER A 304 -4.84 6.05 -11.48
CA SER A 304 -3.72 5.97 -12.41
C SER A 304 -2.95 7.29 -12.57
N VAL A 305 -3.60 8.42 -12.28
CA VAL A 305 -2.96 9.75 -12.30
C VAL A 305 -2.18 10.07 -11.02
N GLY A 306 -2.38 9.28 -9.95
CA GLY A 306 -1.69 9.42 -8.67
C GLY A 306 -0.33 8.74 -8.63
N LEU A 307 0.39 8.88 -7.50
CA LEU A 307 1.65 8.14 -7.27
C LEU A 307 1.38 6.76 -6.65
N GLU A 308 0.55 6.71 -5.60
CA GLU A 308 0.23 5.47 -4.89
C GLU A 308 -0.69 4.56 -5.72
N ALA A 309 -0.38 3.26 -5.76
CA ALA A 309 -1.16 2.23 -6.46
C ALA A 309 -1.35 2.43 -7.98
N SER A 310 -0.60 3.33 -8.61
CA SER A 310 -0.67 3.62 -10.05
C SER A 310 -0.37 2.39 -10.92
N ASP A 311 0.67 1.61 -10.59
CA ASP A 311 1.01 0.38 -11.32
C ASP A 311 -0.13 -0.66 -11.24
N LEU A 312 -0.77 -0.82 -10.08
CA LEU A 312 -1.95 -1.67 -9.94
C LEU A 312 -3.10 -1.16 -10.81
N ALA A 313 -3.34 0.15 -10.84
CA ALA A 313 -4.39 0.76 -11.65
C ALA A 313 -4.16 0.54 -13.15
N HIS A 314 -2.95 0.80 -13.67
CA HIS A 314 -2.61 0.51 -15.06
C HIS A 314 -2.78 -0.98 -15.40
N PHE A 315 -2.38 -1.88 -14.50
CA PHE A 315 -2.56 -3.31 -14.73
C PHE A 315 -4.04 -3.72 -14.77
N CYS A 316 -4.88 -3.15 -13.90
CA CYS A 316 -6.31 -3.40 -13.91
C CYS A 316 -7.02 -2.75 -15.11
N LEU A 317 -6.67 -1.52 -15.49
CA LEU A 317 -7.19 -0.85 -16.68
C LEU A 317 -6.85 -1.61 -17.95
N GLY A 318 -5.62 -2.11 -18.09
CA GLY A 318 -5.23 -2.97 -19.21
C GLY A 318 -6.14 -4.18 -19.35
N GLN A 319 -6.46 -4.85 -18.23
CA GLN A 319 -7.40 -5.99 -18.24
C GLN A 319 -8.84 -5.57 -18.53
N LEU A 320 -9.33 -4.48 -17.94
CA LEU A 320 -10.68 -3.95 -18.16
C LEU A 320 -10.89 -3.56 -19.62
N TYR A 321 -9.95 -2.81 -20.21
CA TYR A 321 -10.00 -2.45 -21.63
C TYR A 321 -9.82 -3.66 -22.56
N THR A 322 -9.16 -4.73 -22.10
CA THR A 322 -9.16 -6.02 -22.81
C THR A 322 -10.54 -6.65 -22.86
N ILE A 323 -11.32 -6.56 -21.77
CA ILE A 323 -12.70 -7.06 -21.72
C ILE A 323 -13.60 -6.25 -22.66
N GLU A 324 -13.42 -4.93 -22.67
CA GLU A 324 -14.11 -4.01 -23.60
C GLU A 324 -13.64 -4.13 -25.06
N GLN A 325 -12.57 -4.89 -25.32
CA GLN A 325 -11.92 -5.02 -26.62
C GLN A 325 -11.39 -3.72 -27.21
N ASN A 326 -11.05 -2.79 -26.32
CA ASN A 326 -10.29 -1.61 -26.68
C ASN A 326 -8.80 -1.95 -26.60
N GLN A 327 -8.27 -2.57 -27.66
CA GLN A 327 -6.88 -2.99 -27.73
C GLN A 327 -5.91 -1.82 -27.55
N GLU A 328 -6.21 -0.66 -28.16
CA GLU A 328 -5.36 0.53 -28.09
C GLU A 328 -5.15 0.98 -26.65
N LYS A 329 -6.25 1.23 -25.92
CA LYS A 329 -6.18 1.62 -24.50
C LYS A 329 -5.58 0.53 -23.63
N ALA A 330 -5.94 -0.74 -23.87
CA ALA A 330 -5.37 -1.84 -23.09
C ALA A 330 -3.84 -1.88 -23.22
N THR A 331 -3.33 -1.77 -24.45
CA THR A 331 -1.89 -1.74 -24.72
C THR A 331 -1.23 -0.49 -24.13
N GLU A 332 -1.86 0.68 -24.18
CA GLU A 332 -1.36 1.90 -23.54
C GLU A 332 -1.14 1.70 -22.03
N HIS A 333 -2.15 1.18 -21.33
CA HIS A 333 -2.04 0.94 -19.90
C HIS A 333 -1.02 -0.15 -19.56
N PHE A 334 -0.99 -1.25 -20.32
CA PHE A 334 0.04 -2.27 -20.12
C PHE A 334 1.45 -1.76 -20.41
N LYS A 335 1.65 -0.83 -21.36
CA LYS A 335 2.96 -0.21 -21.67
C LYS A 335 3.42 0.74 -20.58
N SER A 336 2.48 1.28 -19.81
CA SER A 336 2.77 2.13 -18.66
C SER A 336 3.34 1.34 -17.47
N LEU A 337 3.20 0.01 -17.47
CA LEU A 337 3.76 -0.86 -16.43
C LEU A 337 5.26 -1.00 -16.59
N LYS A 338 5.99 -0.72 -15.52
CA LYS A 338 7.46 -0.79 -15.50
C LYS A 338 8.00 -2.24 -15.56
N SER A 339 7.21 -3.25 -15.17
CA SER A 339 7.58 -4.66 -15.24
C SER A 339 6.40 -5.57 -15.64
N MET A 340 6.18 -5.73 -16.95
CA MET A 340 5.27 -6.77 -17.48
C MET A 340 5.84 -8.19 -17.42
N LYS A 341 7.14 -8.33 -17.11
CA LYS A 341 7.85 -9.62 -17.11
C LYS A 341 7.23 -10.64 -16.16
N GLU A 342 6.65 -10.19 -15.05
CA GLU A 342 5.99 -11.06 -14.07
C GLU A 342 4.67 -11.64 -14.59
N TRP A 343 4.04 -11.00 -15.57
CA TRP A 343 2.81 -11.52 -16.18
C TRP A 343 3.08 -12.60 -17.23
N GLY A 344 4.32 -12.67 -17.74
CA GLY A 344 4.79 -13.72 -18.65
C GLY A 344 4.13 -13.70 -20.04
N VAL A 345 3.57 -12.55 -20.44
CA VAL A 345 2.91 -12.34 -21.73
C VAL A 345 3.59 -11.18 -22.45
N ASP A 346 3.87 -11.37 -23.74
CA ASP A 346 4.32 -10.29 -24.61
C ASP A 346 3.16 -9.29 -24.82
N ILE A 347 3.43 -8.01 -24.62
CA ILE A 347 2.43 -6.96 -24.72
C ILE A 347 1.88 -6.78 -26.15
N ASP A 348 2.67 -7.20 -27.14
CA ASP A 348 2.29 -7.18 -28.54
C ASP A 348 1.55 -8.47 -28.96
N ASP A 349 1.49 -9.50 -28.10
CA ASP A 349 0.73 -10.74 -28.31
C ASP A 349 -0.71 -10.62 -27.75
N TRP A 350 -1.55 -9.90 -28.50
CA TRP A 350 -2.95 -9.66 -28.13
C TRP A 350 -3.79 -10.93 -27.88
N PRO A 351 -3.67 -12.01 -28.68
CA PRO A 351 -4.26 -13.30 -28.33
C PRO A 351 -3.85 -13.83 -26.95
N ALA A 352 -2.57 -13.79 -26.61
CA ALA A 352 -2.08 -14.25 -25.31
C ALA A 352 -2.62 -13.38 -24.15
N ILE A 353 -2.67 -12.06 -24.31
CA ILE A 353 -3.28 -11.13 -23.35
C ILE A 353 -4.74 -11.52 -23.08
N ARG A 354 -5.56 -11.70 -24.13
CA ARG A 354 -6.97 -12.07 -23.98
C ARG A 354 -7.16 -13.41 -23.28
N ARG A 355 -6.32 -14.41 -23.60
CA ARG A 355 -6.33 -15.71 -22.89
C ARG A 355 -6.00 -15.52 -21.40
N LYS A 356 -5.03 -14.67 -21.07
CA LYS A 356 -4.61 -14.42 -19.70
C LYS A 356 -5.65 -13.66 -18.88
N VAL A 357 -6.30 -12.67 -19.49
CA VAL A 357 -7.44 -11.97 -18.87
C VAL A 357 -8.60 -12.94 -18.64
N ALA A 358 -8.92 -13.81 -19.60
CA ALA A 358 -9.93 -14.85 -19.41
C ALA A 358 -9.59 -15.84 -18.28
N GLU A 359 -8.31 -16.17 -18.05
CA GLU A 359 -7.89 -16.97 -16.88
C GLU A 359 -8.23 -16.29 -15.56
N ASN A 360 -7.97 -14.99 -15.47
CA ASN A 360 -8.29 -14.20 -14.28
C ASN A 360 -9.81 -14.14 -14.06
N LEU A 361 -10.60 -13.88 -15.11
CA LEU A 361 -12.06 -13.87 -15.03
C LEU A 361 -12.63 -15.22 -14.56
N VAL A 362 -12.13 -16.34 -15.08
CA VAL A 362 -12.53 -17.69 -14.62
C VAL A 362 -12.18 -17.88 -13.15
N LYS A 363 -10.98 -17.46 -12.72
CA LYS A 363 -10.56 -17.52 -11.31
C LYS A 363 -11.49 -16.71 -10.40
N TRP A 364 -12.05 -15.60 -10.89
CA TRP A 364 -12.97 -14.74 -10.16
C TRP A 364 -14.45 -15.14 -10.28
N ASN A 365 -14.72 -16.32 -10.85
CA ASN A 365 -16.08 -16.80 -11.12
C ASN A 365 -16.89 -15.80 -11.99
N GLN A 366 -16.24 -15.24 -13.02
CA GLN A 366 -16.85 -14.39 -14.05
C GLN A 366 -16.85 -15.13 -15.39
N THR A 367 -17.40 -16.35 -15.38
CA THR A 367 -17.34 -17.29 -16.50
C THR A 367 -17.94 -16.74 -17.79
N ASP A 368 -19.03 -15.97 -17.71
CA ASP A 368 -19.70 -15.40 -18.88
C ASP A 368 -18.82 -14.37 -19.60
N ALA A 369 -18.15 -13.49 -18.85
CA ALA A 369 -17.21 -12.54 -19.41
C ALA A 369 -15.99 -13.23 -20.03
N ALA A 370 -15.48 -14.29 -19.39
CA ALA A 370 -14.41 -15.11 -19.93
C ALA A 370 -14.82 -15.81 -21.24
N LEU A 371 -16.02 -16.39 -21.29
CA LEU A 371 -16.58 -17.02 -22.49
C LEU A 371 -16.76 -16.02 -23.63
N LEU A 372 -17.26 -14.82 -23.34
CA LEU A 372 -17.39 -13.76 -24.33
C LEU A 372 -16.03 -13.39 -24.96
N LEU A 373 -15.01 -13.23 -24.12
CA LEU A 373 -13.66 -12.87 -24.57
C LEU A 373 -13.01 -13.99 -25.40
N LEU A 374 -13.08 -15.24 -24.93
CA LEU A 374 -12.51 -16.40 -25.62
C LEU A 374 -13.28 -16.74 -26.90
N GLY A 375 -14.61 -16.57 -26.91
CA GLY A 375 -15.45 -16.81 -28.08
C GLY A 375 -15.09 -15.89 -29.24
N LYS A 376 -14.86 -14.61 -28.97
CA LYS A 376 -14.40 -13.66 -30.00
C LYS A 376 -13.00 -13.99 -30.51
N LEU A 377 -12.09 -14.38 -29.62
CA LEU A 377 -10.77 -14.87 -30.03
C LEU A 377 -10.86 -16.12 -30.93
N LEU A 378 -11.79 -17.03 -30.67
CA LEU A 378 -12.03 -18.21 -31.51
C LEU A 378 -12.59 -17.84 -32.90
N LEU A 379 -13.43 -16.80 -32.99
CA LEU A 379 -13.93 -16.32 -34.28
C LEU A 379 -12.80 -15.79 -35.17
N GLU A 380 -11.81 -15.13 -34.57
CA GLU A 380 -10.62 -14.63 -35.26
C GLU A 380 -9.63 -15.75 -35.61
N ASN A 381 -9.60 -16.83 -34.83
CA ASN A 381 -8.72 -17.98 -35.04
C ASN A 381 -9.50 -19.31 -34.99
N GLN A 382 -10.31 -19.56 -36.03
CA GLN A 382 -11.24 -20.69 -36.07
C GLN A 382 -10.54 -22.07 -36.01
N ALA A 383 -9.26 -22.15 -36.37
CA ALA A 383 -8.48 -23.38 -36.35
C ALA A 383 -7.95 -23.76 -34.96
N ASP A 384 -8.12 -22.89 -33.95
CA ASP A 384 -7.63 -23.10 -32.59
C ASP A 384 -8.47 -24.15 -31.83
N THR A 385 -8.05 -25.42 -31.95
CA THR A 385 -8.72 -26.57 -31.33
C THR A 385 -8.60 -26.56 -29.81
N GLU A 386 -7.49 -26.04 -29.27
CA GLU A 386 -7.27 -25.90 -27.82
C GLU A 386 -8.26 -24.91 -27.22
N LEU A 387 -8.38 -23.72 -27.82
CA LEU A 387 -9.33 -22.70 -27.40
C LEU A 387 -10.77 -23.19 -27.46
N ARG A 388 -11.14 -23.90 -28.53
CA ARG A 388 -12.47 -24.50 -28.68
C ARG A 388 -12.76 -25.52 -27.57
N ASN A 389 -11.82 -26.39 -27.25
CA ASN A 389 -11.98 -27.36 -26.16
C ASN A 389 -12.10 -26.67 -24.80
N ARG A 390 -11.33 -25.60 -24.59
CA ARG A 390 -11.39 -24.79 -23.36
C ARG A 390 -12.73 -24.09 -23.18
N ILE A 391 -13.28 -23.49 -24.24
CA ILE A 391 -14.62 -22.88 -24.22
C ILE A 391 -15.69 -23.93 -23.85
N LYS A 392 -15.69 -25.09 -24.53
CA LYS A 392 -16.62 -26.18 -24.19
C LYS A 392 -16.52 -26.62 -22.73
N ALA A 393 -15.31 -26.72 -22.20
CA ALA A 393 -15.10 -27.10 -20.80
C ALA A 393 -15.61 -26.04 -19.81
N LEU A 394 -15.58 -24.75 -20.17
CA LEU A 394 -16.14 -23.67 -19.37
C LEU A 394 -17.67 -23.64 -19.44
N GLU A 395 -18.24 -23.83 -20.63
CA GLU A 395 -19.69 -23.93 -20.83
C GLU A 395 -20.31 -25.07 -20.01
N GLN A 396 -19.60 -26.19 -19.83
CA GLN A 396 -20.05 -27.31 -18.99
C GLN A 396 -19.99 -27.04 -17.48
N ARG A 397 -19.23 -26.02 -17.06
CA ARG A 397 -19.06 -25.63 -15.64
C ARG A 397 -19.93 -24.45 -15.24
N ARG A 398 -20.46 -23.71 -16.22
CA ARG A 398 -21.46 -22.67 -16.04
C ARG A 398 -22.73 -23.28 -15.48
#